data_AF-A0A7X3XIJ9-F1
#
_entry.id   AF-A0A7X3XIJ9-F1
#
_cell.length_a   1.000
_cell.length_b   1.000
_cell.length_c   1.000
_cell.angle_alpha   90.00
_cell.angle_beta   90.00
_cell.angle_gamma   90.00
#
_symmetry.space_group_name_H-M   'P 1'
#
loop_
_entity.id
_entity.type
_entity.pdbx_description
1 polymer ?
#
loop_
_entity_poly.entity_id
_entity_poly.type
_entity_poly.pdbx_seq_one_letter_code
_entity_poly.pdbx_strand_id
1 'polypeptide(L)'
;MRIFRPILFLIALALLLVSVRQFMNGYSDWQHAQLAEEAYRAEIRDLEAERDRLQQRVEMLQNDTLTKERLARKRLGYIKPGELRFKVIKPDL
;
A
#
# COMPACT_ATOMS: atom_id res chain seq x y z
N MET A 1 -64.57 -19.13 -1.21
CA MET A 1 -63.20 -18.80 -1.70
C MET A 1 -62.98 -17.29 -1.89
N ARG A 2 -63.14 -16.46 -0.84
CA ARG A 2 -62.86 -14.99 -0.92
C ARG A 2 -61.63 -14.57 -0.12
N ILE A 3 -61.24 -15.37 0.87
CA ILE A 3 -60.14 -15.12 1.82
C ILE A 3 -58.77 -15.59 1.28
N PHE A 4 -58.75 -16.54 0.33
CA PHE A 4 -57.50 -17.04 -0.26
C PHE A 4 -56.79 -16.04 -1.17
N ARG A 5 -57.55 -15.17 -1.86
CA ARG A 5 -56.99 -14.11 -2.72
C ARG A 5 -56.15 -13.08 -1.96
N PRO A 6 -56.62 -12.49 -0.84
CA PRO A 6 -55.78 -11.56 -0.08
C PRO A 6 -54.59 -12.25 0.60
N ILE A 7 -54.73 -13.51 1.03
CA ILE A 7 -53.60 -14.26 1.60
C ILE A 7 -52.51 -14.51 0.56
N LEU A 8 -52.88 -14.94 -0.66
CA LEU A 8 -51.94 -15.07 -1.78
C LEU A 8 -51.28 -13.73 -2.13
N PHE A 9 -52.05 -12.64 -2.10
CA PHE A 9 -51.51 -11.29 -2.32
C PHE A 9 -50.51 -10.88 -1.25
N LEU A 10 -50.78 -11.16 0.02
CA LEU A 10 -49.85 -10.87 1.12
C LEU A 10 -48.56 -11.70 1.01
N ILE A 11 -48.67 -12.97 0.63
CA ILE A 11 -47.50 -13.83 0.39
C ILE A 11 -46.68 -13.30 -0.79
N ALA A 12 -47.33 -12.97 -1.90
CA ALA A 12 -46.66 -12.39 -3.06
C ALA A 12 -45.98 -11.05 -2.74
N LEU A 13 -46.65 -10.19 -1.95
CA LEU A 13 -46.09 -8.92 -1.51
C LEU A 13 -44.88 -9.12 -0.59
N ALA A 14 -44.96 -10.07 0.33
CA ALA A 14 -43.84 -10.41 1.21
C ALA A 14 -42.63 -10.94 0.41
N LEU A 15 -42.85 -11.84 -0.54
CA LEU A 15 -41.79 -12.34 -1.42
C LEU A 15 -41.17 -11.23 -2.28
N LEU A 16 -41.99 -10.31 -2.79
CA LEU A 16 -41.51 -9.16 -3.56
C LEU A 16 -40.62 -8.25 -2.71
N LEU A 17 -41.02 -7.96 -1.46
CA LEU A 17 -40.23 -7.13 -0.55
C LEU A 17 -38.88 -7.78 -0.21
N VAL A 18 -38.85 -9.09 0.03
CA VAL A 18 -37.59 -9.81 0.27
C VAL A 18 -36.68 -9.76 -0.96
N SER A 19 -37.24 -9.99 -2.15
CA SER A 19 -36.48 -9.98 -3.41
C SER A 19 -35.88 -8.60 -3.70
N VAL A 20 -36.64 -7.52 -3.51
CA VAL A 20 -36.16 -6.14 -3.70
C VAL A 20 -35.04 -5.82 -2.70
N ARG A 21 -35.21 -6.20 -1.42
CA ARG A 21 -34.17 -5.99 -0.40
C ARG A 21 -32.88 -6.73 -0.76
N GLN A 22 -32.97 -7.97 -1.22
CA GLN A 22 -31.81 -8.77 -1.60
C GLN A 22 -31.11 -8.18 -2.84
N PHE A 23 -31.88 -7.68 -3.81
CA PHE A 23 -31.33 -7.01 -4.99
C PHE A 23 -30.58 -5.72 -4.63
N MET A 24 -31.15 -4.90 -3.75
CA MET A 24 -30.50 -3.66 -3.29
C MET A 24 -29.18 -3.93 -2.56
N ASN A 25 -29.16 -4.90 -1.64
CA ASN A 25 -27.94 -5.25 -0.92
C ASN A 25 -26.85 -5.82 -1.86
N GLY A 26 -27.23 -6.69 -2.79
CA GLY A 26 -26.26 -7.25 -3.75
C GLY A 26 -25.63 -6.17 -4.66
N TYR A 27 -26.41 -5.16 -5.04
CA TYR A 27 -25.91 -4.05 -5.85
C TYR A 27 -24.95 -3.14 -5.08
N SER A 28 -25.27 -2.80 -3.81
CA SER A 28 -24.37 -2.01 -2.97
C SER A 28 -23.07 -2.74 -2.68
N ASP A 29 -23.15 -4.04 -2.37
CA ASP A 29 -21.97 -4.85 -2.07
C ASP A 29 -21.06 -4.96 -3.29
N TRP A 30 -21.63 -5.09 -4.49
CA TRP A 30 -20.86 -5.10 -5.73
C TRP A 30 -20.15 -3.76 -6.00
N GLN A 31 -20.82 -2.63 -5.77
CA GLN A 31 -20.18 -1.31 -5.91
C GLN A 31 -19.04 -1.11 -4.90
N HIS A 32 -19.26 -1.51 -3.64
CA HIS A 32 -18.22 -1.44 -2.61
C HIS A 32 -17.04 -2.36 -2.93
N ALA A 33 -17.31 -3.56 -3.44
CA ALA A 33 -16.26 -4.50 -3.85
C ALA A 33 -15.41 -3.95 -5.01
N GLN A 34 -16.03 -3.30 -6.00
CA GLN A 34 -15.30 -2.68 -7.11
C GLN A 34 -14.38 -1.54 -6.64
N LEU A 35 -14.89 -0.64 -5.80
CA LEU A 35 -14.08 0.45 -5.24
C LEU A 35 -12.93 -0.09 -4.38
N ALA A 36 -13.19 -1.12 -3.57
CA ALA A 36 -12.16 -1.76 -2.77
C ALA A 36 -11.10 -2.45 -3.64
N GLU A 37 -11.51 -3.12 -4.72
CA GLU A 37 -10.59 -3.78 -5.65
C GLU A 37 -9.64 -2.77 -6.30
N GLU A 38 -10.15 -1.63 -6.77
CA GLU A 38 -9.33 -0.57 -7.35
C GLU A 38 -8.34 0.01 -6.32
N ALA A 39 -8.79 0.24 -5.09
CA ALA A 39 -7.95 0.74 -4.01
C ALA A 39 -6.82 -0.26 -3.67
N TYR A 40 -7.14 -1.54 -3.50
CA TYR A 40 -6.13 -2.58 -3.23
C TYR A 40 -5.14 -2.74 -4.38
N ARG A 41 -5.61 -2.64 -5.63
CA ARG A 41 -4.71 -2.67 -6.80
C ARG A 41 -3.76 -1.49 -6.82
N ALA A 42 -4.21 -0.30 -6.40
CA ALA A 42 -3.35 0.87 -6.28
C ALA A 42 -2.30 0.67 -5.18
N GLU A 43 -2.73 0.20 -4.01
CA GLU A 43 -1.85 -0.07 -2.86
C GLU A 43 -0.77 -1.12 -3.20
N ILE A 44 -1.14 -2.20 -3.89
CA ILE A 44 -0.18 -3.22 -4.36
C ILE A 44 0.88 -2.59 -5.26
N ARG A 45 0.48 -1.76 -6.23
CA ARG A 45 1.44 -1.11 -7.14
C ARG A 45 2.40 -0.18 -6.41
N ASP A 46 1.91 0.56 -5.42
CA ASP A 46 2.74 1.46 -4.64
C ASP A 46 3.74 0.68 -3.78
N LEU A 47 3.31 -0.40 -3.13
CA LEU A 47 4.17 -1.29 -2.35
C LEU A 47 5.21 -2.01 -3.22
N GLU A 48 4.84 -2.45 -4.42
CA GLU A 48 5.77 -3.05 -5.37
C GLU A 48 6.84 -2.05 -5.80
N ALA A 49 6.45 -0.82 -6.13
CA ALA A 49 7.38 0.23 -6.50
C ALA A 49 8.33 0.60 -5.34
N GLU A 50 7.84 0.61 -4.10
CA GLU A 50 8.68 0.83 -2.93
C GLU A 50 9.65 -0.34 -2.69
N ARG A 51 9.17 -1.57 -2.81
CA ARG A 51 10.00 -2.78 -2.71
C ARG A 51 11.13 -2.75 -3.73
N ASP A 52 10.84 -2.45 -4.99
CA ASP A 52 11.85 -2.38 -6.06
C ASP A 52 12.90 -1.30 -5.77
N ARG A 53 12.47 -0.10 -5.35
CA ARG A 53 13.39 0.99 -4.97
C ARG A 53 14.30 0.60 -3.81
N LEU A 54 13.74 -0.05 -2.78
CA LEU A 54 14.51 -0.50 -1.63
C LEU A 54 15.50 -1.60 -2.01
N GLN A 55 15.07 -2.53 -2.86
CA GLN A 55 15.92 -3.63 -3.34
C GLN A 55 17.10 -3.10 -4.15
N GLN A 56 16.87 -2.16 -5.07
CA GLN A 56 17.94 -1.49 -5.81
C GLN A 56 18.91 -0.77 -4.85
N ARG A 57 18.40 -0.12 -3.81
CA ARG A 57 19.23 0.55 -2.80
C ARG A 57 20.08 -0.44 -1.99
N VAL A 58 19.52 -1.59 -1.64
CA VAL A 58 20.26 -2.67 -0.96
C VAL A 58 21.37 -3.20 -1.87
N GLU A 59 21.09 -3.46 -3.13
CA GLU A 59 22.08 -3.93 -4.10
C GLU A 59 23.23 -2.92 -4.28
N MET A 60 22.91 -1.63 -4.39
CA MET A 60 23.94 -0.57 -4.44
C MET A 60 24.79 -0.57 -3.17
N LEU A 61 24.18 -0.66 -1.98
CA LEU A 61 24.91 -0.67 -0.71
C LEU A 61 25.77 -1.93 -0.53
N GLN A 62 25.28 -3.10 -0.98
CA GLN A 62 25.99 -4.36 -0.83
C GLN A 62 27.17 -4.47 -1.81
N ASN A 63 26.97 -4.08 -3.06
CA ASN A 63 27.92 -4.33 -4.14
C ASN A 63 28.87 -3.15 -4.42
N ASP A 64 28.51 -1.92 -4.04
CA ASP A 64 29.36 -0.75 -4.27
C ASP A 64 30.26 -0.44 -3.06
N THR A 65 31.52 -0.90 -3.15
CA THR A 65 32.58 -0.63 -2.18
C THR A 65 32.83 0.87 -1.97
N LEU A 66 32.69 1.70 -3.02
CA LEU A 66 32.84 3.15 -2.93
C LEU A 66 31.71 3.78 -2.13
N THR A 67 30.48 3.28 -2.29
CA THR A 67 29.33 3.76 -1.50
C THR A 67 29.46 3.39 -0.02
N LYS A 68 29.89 2.17 0.29
CA LYS A 68 30.18 1.74 1.68
C LYS A 68 31.27 2.59 2.32
N GLU A 69 32.39 2.78 1.62
CA GLU A 69 33.52 3.56 2.13
C GLU A 69 33.14 5.04 2.30
N ARG A 70 32.39 5.62 1.36
CA ARG A 70 31.91 7.01 1.45
C ARG A 70 30.93 7.19 2.63
N LEU A 71 30.08 6.21 2.91
CA LEU A 71 29.17 6.24 4.07
C LEU A 71 29.93 6.08 5.38
N ALA A 72 30.89 5.15 5.45
CA ALA A 72 31.76 4.97 6.61
C ALA A 72 32.57 6.24 6.91
N ARG A 73 33.15 6.87 5.89
CA ARG A 73 33.87 8.15 6.01
C ARG A 73 32.95 9.28 6.52
N LYS A 74 31.74 9.43 5.96
CA LYS A 74 30.81 10.52 6.33
C LYS A 74 30.13 10.34 7.69
N ARG A 75 29.64 9.13 8.02
CA ARG A 75 28.84 8.87 9.22
C ARG A 75 29.70 8.48 10.42
N LEU A 76 30.78 7.74 10.19
CA LEU A 76 31.60 7.14 11.25
C LEU A 76 33.00 7.76 11.33
N GLY A 77 33.34 8.68 10.43
CA GLY A 77 34.68 9.28 10.40
C GLY A 77 35.79 8.29 10.07
N TYR A 78 35.45 7.18 9.39
CA TYR A 78 36.41 6.14 9.01
C TYR A 78 37.56 6.74 8.18
N ILE A 79 38.80 6.40 8.52
CA ILE A 79 40.02 6.78 7.81
C ILE A 79 40.78 5.49 7.52
N LYS A 80 41.17 5.27 6.27
CA LYS A 80 41.85 4.03 5.90
C LYS A 80 43.27 4.01 6.50
N PRO A 81 43.78 2.86 6.98
CA PRO A 81 45.16 2.79 7.46
C PRO A 81 46.15 3.32 6.41
N GLY A 82 46.95 4.32 6.79
CA GLY A 82 47.88 5.01 5.89
C GLY A 82 47.38 6.34 5.30
N GLU A 83 46.12 6.73 5.51
CA GLU A 83 45.61 8.06 5.10
C GLU A 83 45.85 9.13 6.18
N LEU A 84 46.18 10.35 5.75
CA LEU A 84 46.34 11.53 6.61
C LEU A 84 45.07 12.38 6.62
N ARG A 85 44.55 12.72 7.79
CA ARG A 85 43.37 13.58 7.96
C ARG A 85 43.79 15.02 8.22
N PHE A 86 43.38 15.93 7.34
CA PHE A 86 43.58 17.37 7.53
C PHE A 86 42.31 18.00 8.13
N LYS A 87 42.49 18.82 9.18
CA LYS A 87 41.43 19.69 9.71
C LYS A 87 41.81 21.13 9.36
N VAL A 88 41.03 21.77 8.51
CA VAL A 88 41.19 23.19 8.21
C VAL A 88 40.65 23.98 9.40
N ILE A 89 41.52 24.70 10.10
CA ILE A 89 41.16 25.60 11.19
C ILE A 89 41.14 27.01 10.59
N LYS A 90 40.02 27.73 10.72
CA LYS A 90 40.02 29.16 10.38
C LYS A 90 40.82 29.89 11.46
N PRO A 91 41.75 30.79 11.09
CA PRO A 91 42.44 31.61 12.08
C PRO A 91 41.42 32.54 12.73
N ASP A 92 41.46 32.61 14.06
CA ASP A 92 40.68 33.58 14.84
C ASP A 92 41.31 34.96 14.58
N LEU A 93 40.55 35.85 13.94
CA LEU A 93 40.89 37.25 13.68
C LEU A 93 40.69 38.10 14.93
#